data_AF-A0A9B0HGB7-F1
#
_entry.id   AF-A0A9B0HGB7-F1
#
_cell.length_a   1.000
_cell.length_b   1.000
_cell.length_c   1.000
_cell.angle_alpha   90.00
_cell.angle_beta   90.00
_cell.angle_gamma   90.00
#
_symmetry.space_group_name_H-M   'P 1'
#
loop_
_entity.id
_entity.type
_entity.pdbx_description
1 polymer ?
#
loop_
_entity_poly.entity_id
_entity_poly.type
_entity_poly.pdbx_seq_one_letter_code
_entity_poly.pdbx_strand_id
1 'polypeptide(L)' 'RDLVGVVEPLPHDETYCDPASLFHVANDYSFIRYYTRTIYQFQFQEALCQIAKHEGPLHKCDISNSSEAGQTLL' A
#
# COMPACT_ATOMS: atom_id res chain seq x y z
N ARG A 1 18.15 -11.18 -1.33
CA ARG A 1 19.05 -10.90 -0.19
C ARG A 1 19.14 -9.39 0.10
N ASP A 2 19.56 -8.55 -0.83
CA ASP A 2 19.91 -7.14 -0.50
C ASP A 2 18.73 -6.20 -0.24
N LEU A 3 17.67 -6.24 -1.07
CA LEU A 3 16.53 -5.33 -0.92
C LEU A 3 15.54 -5.78 0.17
N VAL A 4 15.13 -7.05 0.14
CA VAL A 4 14.09 -7.59 1.02
C VAL A 4 14.68 -8.26 2.26
N GLY A 5 15.99 -8.53 2.30
CA GLY A 5 16.62 -9.23 3.43
C GLY A 5 16.30 -10.73 3.53
N VAL A 6 15.67 -11.32 2.51
CA VAL A 6 15.24 -12.73 2.47
C VAL A 6 16.20 -13.58 1.62
N VAL A 7 16.39 -14.83 2.03
CA VAL A 7 17.20 -15.87 1.38
C VAL A 7 16.35 -17.13 1.14
N GLU A 8 16.59 -17.76 0.00
CA GLU A 8 16.00 -19.04 -0.39
C GLU A 8 16.47 -20.19 0.52
N PRO A 9 15.60 -21.14 0.87
CA PRO A 9 15.98 -22.28 1.71
C PRO A 9 16.83 -23.32 0.94
N LEU A 10 16.76 -23.34 -0.38
CA LEU A 10 17.50 -24.23 -1.28
C LEU A 10 17.93 -23.45 -2.53
N PRO A 11 19.10 -23.74 -3.12
CA PRO A 11 19.53 -23.08 -4.34
C PRO A 11 18.62 -23.46 -5.52
N HIS A 12 18.21 -22.46 -6.29
CA HIS A 12 17.49 -22.64 -7.55
C HIS A 12 18.40 -22.24 -8.71
N ASP A 13 18.40 -23.01 -9.79
CA ASP A 13 19.07 -22.67 -11.05
C ASP A 13 18.08 -22.05 -12.06
N GLU A 14 18.54 -21.79 -13.28
CA GLU A 14 17.72 -21.15 -14.34
C GLU A 14 16.58 -22.03 -14.87
N THR A 15 16.43 -23.28 -14.39
CA THR A 15 15.27 -24.11 -14.72
C THR A 15 14.02 -23.72 -13.93
N TYR A 16 14.18 -22.90 -12.88
CA TYR A 16 13.10 -22.37 -12.06
C TYR A 16 12.60 -21.03 -12.59
N CYS A 17 11.30 -20.78 -12.44
CA CYS A 17 10.69 -19.48 -12.68
C CYS A 17 9.94 -19.01 -11.42
N ASP A 18 10.65 -18.85 -10.32
CA ASP A 18 10.07 -18.52 -9.01
C ASP A 18 9.10 -17.34 -9.03
N PRO A 19 9.37 -16.22 -9.75
CA PRO A 19 8.42 -15.11 -9.81
C PRO A 19 7.06 -15.50 -10.42
N ALA A 20 7.03 -16.44 -11.37
CA ALA A 20 5.79 -16.92 -11.99
C ALA A 20 4.94 -17.81 -11.07
N SER A 21 5.43 -18.17 -9.87
CA SER A 21 4.59 -18.77 -8.83
C SER A 21 3.61 -17.76 -8.19
N LEU A 22 3.85 -16.46 -8.37
CA LEU A 22 2.97 -15.39 -7.90
C LEU A 22 1.86 -15.11 -8.92
N PHE A 23 0.62 -15.04 -8.43
CA PHE A 23 -0.59 -14.81 -9.25
C PHE A 23 -0.44 -13.65 -10.24
N HIS A 24 0.05 -12.49 -9.79
CA HIS A 24 0.17 -11.30 -10.64
C HIS A 24 1.12 -11.47 -11.81
N VAL A 25 2.19 -12.24 -11.62
CA VAL A 25 3.16 -12.52 -12.69
C VAL A 25 2.57 -13.55 -13.66
N ALA A 26 1.96 -14.62 -13.15
CA ALA A 26 1.38 -15.68 -13.98
C ALA A 26 0.15 -15.24 -14.78
N ASN A 27 -0.57 -14.21 -14.32
CA ASN A 27 -1.84 -13.76 -14.92
C ASN A 27 -1.77 -12.33 -15.48
N ASP A 28 -0.57 -11.82 -15.76
CA ASP A 28 -0.35 -10.52 -16.42
C ASP A 28 -1.06 -9.32 -15.74
N TYR A 29 -0.94 -9.24 -14.41
CA TYR A 29 -1.45 -8.10 -13.63
C TYR A 29 -0.33 -7.19 -13.14
N SER A 30 -0.48 -5.88 -13.36
CA SER A 30 0.47 -4.86 -12.88
C SER A 30 0.61 -4.84 -11.35
N PHE A 31 1.86 -4.85 -10.87
CA PHE A 31 2.19 -4.94 -9.44
C PHE A 31 2.44 -3.57 -8.76
N ILE A 32 2.94 -2.58 -9.52
CA ILE A 32 3.38 -1.29 -8.94
C ILE A 32 2.24 -0.51 -8.25
N ARG A 33 1.00 -0.78 -8.65
CA ARG A 33 -0.21 -0.20 -8.03
C ARG A 33 -0.32 -0.46 -6.53
N TYR A 34 0.22 -1.58 -6.02
CA TYR A 34 0.18 -1.88 -4.59
C TYR A 34 1.10 -0.96 -3.81
N TYR A 35 2.28 -0.65 -4.37
CA TYR A 35 3.24 0.26 -3.78
C TYR A 35 2.69 1.69 -3.77
N THR A 36 2.25 2.20 -4.92
CA THR A 36 1.78 3.60 -5.03
C THR A 36 0.49 3.85 -4.23
N ARG A 37 -0.47 2.92 -4.26
CA ARG A 37 -1.70 3.01 -3.44
C ARG A 37 -1.38 3.12 -1.94
N THR A 38 -0.32 2.45 -1.47
CA THR A 38 0.08 2.51 -0.05
C THR A 38 0.64 3.88 0.33
N ILE A 39 1.25 4.61 -0.59
CA ILE A 39 1.67 6.00 -0.35
C ILE A 39 0.43 6.90 -0.34
N TYR A 40 -0.41 6.79 -1.37
CA TYR A 40 -1.60 7.63 -1.52
C TYR A 40 -2.61 7.45 -0.38
N GLN A 41 -2.82 6.24 0.13
CA GLN A 41 -3.77 6.02 1.23
C GLN A 41 -3.42 6.85 2.46
N PHE A 42 -2.13 7.04 2.77
CA PHE A 42 -1.72 7.82 3.95
C PHE A 42 -1.66 9.32 3.66
N GLN A 43 -1.34 9.71 2.43
CA GLN A 43 -1.47 11.11 2.00
C GLN A 43 -2.93 11.58 2.10
N PHE A 44 -3.88 10.75 1.65
CA PHE A 44 -5.30 11.06 1.76
C PHE A 44 -5.77 11.06 3.22
N GLN A 45 -5.41 10.04 4.00
CA GLN A 45 -5.81 9.99 5.41
C GLN A 45 -5.29 11.20 6.19
N GLU A 46 -4.01 11.56 6.05
CA GLU A 46 -3.44 12.73 6.73
C GLU A 46 -4.17 14.03 6.34
N ALA A 47 -4.36 14.27 5.04
CA ALA A 47 -5.06 15.47 4.56
C ALA A 47 -6.50 15.54 5.06
N LEU A 48 -7.25 14.44 4.99
CA LEU A 48 -8.65 14.41 5.44
C LEU A 48 -8.77 14.57 6.96
N CYS A 49 -7.85 14.01 7.73
CA CYS A 49 -7.83 14.16 9.19
C CYS A 49 -7.54 15.60 9.63
N GLN A 50 -6.68 16.32 8.89
CA GLN A 50 -6.45 17.74 9.14
C GLN A 50 -7.72 18.56 8.90
N ILE A 51 -8.47 18.27 7.84
CA ILE A 51 -9.75 18.92 7.53
C ILE A 51 -10.83 18.56 8.56
N ALA A 52 -10.85 17.32 9.03
CA ALA A 52 -11.72 16.87 10.11
C ALA A 52 -11.33 17.43 11.49
N LYS A 53 -10.26 18.24 11.58
CA LYS A 53 -9.75 18.86 12.81
C LYS A 53 -9.44 17.82 13.89
N HIS A 54 -8.95 16.65 13.48
CA HIS A 54 -8.50 15.61 14.40
C HIS A 54 -7.27 16.06 15.18
N GLU A 55 -7.28 15.84 16.49
CA GLU A 55 -6.13 16.09 17.37
C GLU A 55 -5.54 14.77 17.88
N GLY A 56 -4.21 14.70 17.95
CA GLY A 56 -3.48 13.53 18.43
C GLY A 56 -3.02 12.58 17.32
N PRO A 57 -2.71 11.31 17.64
CA PRO A 57 -2.07 10.40 16.70
C PRO A 57 -2.95 10.08 15.48
N LEU A 58 -2.36 10.13 14.27
CA LEU A 58 -3.07 9.92 13.00
C LEU A 58 -3.83 8.58 12.91
N HIS A 59 -3.26 7.51 13.46
CA HIS A 59 -3.89 6.17 13.45
C HIS A 59 -5.18 6.08 14.29
N LYS A 60 -5.51 7.12 15.09
CA LYS A 60 -6.75 7.23 15.85
C LYS A 60 -7.78 8.15 15.20
N CYS A 61 -7.43 8.79 14.08
CA CYS A 61 -8.34 9.67 13.38
C CYS A 61 -9.51 8.88 12.80
N ASP A 62 -10.71 9.43 12.99
CA ASP A 62 -11.95 8.99 12.35
C ASP A 62 -12.56 10.21 11.65
N ILE A 63 -12.80 10.10 10.34
CA ILE A 63 -13.35 11.18 9.52
C ILE A 63 -14.89 11.19 9.50
N SER A 64 -15.52 10.27 10.21
CA SER A 64 -16.98 10.21 10.37
C SER A 64 -17.52 11.56 10.88
N ASN A 65 -18.68 11.97 10.34
CA ASN A 65 -19.34 13.27 10.62
C ASN A 65 -18.59 14.53 10.15
N SER A 66 -17.47 14.43 9.42
CA SER A 66 -16.85 15.58 8.76
C SER A 66 -17.37 15.74 7.33
N SER A 67 -18.37 16.61 7.15
CA SER A 67 -18.85 16.98 5.81
C SER A 67 -17.78 17.69 4.98
N GLU A 68 -16.91 18.48 5.61
CA GLU A 68 -15.79 19.17 4.96
C GLU A 68 -14.77 18.17 4.38
N ALA A 69 -14.41 17.13 5.14
CA ALA A 69 -13.55 16.05 4.65
C ALA A 69 -14.23 15.26 3.52
N GLY A 70 -15.52 14.95 3.66
CA GLY A 70 -16.30 14.30 2.60
C GLY A 70 -16.34 15.09 1.30
N GLN A 71 -16.51 16.42 1.36
CA GLN A 71 -16.51 17.29 0.19
C GLN A 71 -15.14 17.36 -0.50
N THR A 72 -14.04 17.20 0.26
CA THR A 72 -12.67 17.23 -0.27
C THR A 72 -12.25 15.89 -0.87
N LEU A 73 -12.86 14.78 -0.42
CA LEU A 73 -12.61 13.44 -0.95
C LEU A 73 -13.22 13.23 -2.35
N LEU A 74 -14.33 13.93 -2.64
CA LEU A 74 -15.05 13.88 -3.92
C LEU A 74 -14.37 14.74 -5.00
#